data_AF-A0A8C0C0G3-F1
#
_entry.id   AF-A0A8C0C0G3-F1
#
_cell.length_a   1.000
_cell.length_b   1.000
_cell.length_c   1.000
_cell.angle_alpha   90.00
_cell.angle_beta   90.00
_cell.angle_gamma   90.00
#
_symmetry.space_group_name_H-M   'P 1'
#
loop_
_entity.id
_entity.type
_entity.pdbx_description
1 polymer ?
#
loop_
_entity_poly.entity_id
_entity_poly.type
_entity_poly.pdbx_seq_one_letter_code
_entity_poly.pdbx_strand_id
1 'polypeptide(L)'
;MIESVKIRRQCMLDFYSHYEHLCALQGSVPLKAVKANLTQGALDLIVDHIKAADWVPLLNSIRHNKTLTSIGIRSFHQQSLGESGL
;
A
#
# COMPACT_ATOMS: atom_id res chain seq x y z
N MET A 1 -7.67 -3.19 29.01
CA MET A 1 -7.53 -2.25 27.87
C MET A 1 -8.40 -2.74 26.73
N ILE A 2 -9.34 -1.92 26.27
CA ILE A 2 -10.33 -2.28 25.24
C ILE A 2 -9.61 -2.57 23.92
N GLU A 3 -10.04 -3.60 23.18
CA GLU A 3 -9.43 -4.04 21.92
C GLU A 3 -9.34 -2.93 20.86
N SER A 4 -10.39 -2.10 20.76
CA SER A 4 -10.41 -0.92 19.89
C SER A 4 -9.27 0.08 20.19
N VAL A 5 -8.85 0.20 21.45
CA VAL A 5 -7.74 1.07 21.86
C VAL A 5 -6.40 0.47 21.43
N LYS A 6 -6.23 -0.86 21.50
CA LYS A 6 -5.03 -1.55 21.01
C LYS A 6 -4.88 -1.37 19.50
N ILE A 7 -5.95 -1.62 18.73
CA ILE A 7 -5.95 -1.48 17.27
C ILE A 7 -5.59 -0.04 16.87
N ARG A 8 -6.21 0.97 17.50
CA ARG A 8 -5.90 2.38 17.22
C ARG A 8 -4.43 2.71 17.46
N ARG A 9 -3.86 2.29 18.60
CA ARG A 9 -2.45 2.51 18.90
C ARG A 9 -1.53 1.82 17.89
N GLN A 10 -1.83 0.57 17.53
CA GLN A 10 -1.03 -0.18 16.56
C GLN A 10 -1.06 0.48 15.18
N CYS A 11 -2.23 0.94 14.73
CA CYS A 11 -2.39 1.68 13.47
C CYS A 11 -1.62 3.02 13.46
N MET A 12 -1.42 3.65 14.62
CA MET A 12 -0.63 4.89 14.70
C MET A 12 0.87 4.66 14.57
N LEU A 13 1.36 3.47 14.90
CA LEU A 13 2.79 3.16 14.96
C LEU A 13 3.28 2.36 13.76
N ASP A 14 2.40 1.59 13.12
CA ASP A 14 2.74 0.71 12.01
C ASP A 14 1.84 0.97 10.79
N PHE A 15 2.48 1.23 9.65
CA PHE A 15 1.81 1.46 8.39
C PHE A 15 0.94 0.27 7.99
N TYR A 16 1.48 -0.94 8.05
CA TYR A 16 0.80 -2.13 7.54
C TYR A 16 -0.44 -2.45 8.35
N SER A 17 -0.36 -2.34 9.68
CA SER A 17 -1.50 -2.51 10.59
C SER A 17 -2.63 -1.53 10.29
N HIS A 18 -2.30 -0.27 9.99
CA HIS A 18 -3.31 0.73 9.61
C HIS A 18 -3.95 0.42 8.26
N TYR A 19 -3.13 0.04 7.27
CA TYR A 19 -3.60 -0.37 5.96
C TYR A 19 -4.52 -1.60 6.03
N GLU A 20 -4.13 -2.62 6.79
CA GLU A 20 -4.94 -3.83 6.99
C GLU A 20 -6.28 -3.51 7.66
N HIS A 21 -6.28 -2.62 8.65
CA HIS A 21 -7.51 -2.14 9.26
C HIS A 21 -8.42 -1.40 8.26
N LEU A 22 -7.85 -0.52 7.43
CA LEU A 22 -8.61 0.19 6.39
C LEU A 22 -9.17 -0.77 5.32
N CYS A 23 -8.42 -1.80 4.93
CA CYS A 23 -8.91 -2.83 4.01
C CYS A 23 -10.17 -3.50 4.58
N ALA A 24 -10.12 -3.94 5.85
CA ALA A 24 -11.24 -4.57 6.52
C ALA A 24 -12.48 -3.65 6.60
N LEU A 25 -12.28 -2.36 6.92
CA LEU A 25 -13.36 -1.37 6.97
C LEU A 25 -14.02 -1.09 5.60
N GLN A 26 -13.28 -1.30 4.51
CA GLN A 26 -13.72 -1.01 3.15
C GLN A 26 -14.13 -2.27 2.37
N GLY A 27 -14.17 -3.43 3.03
CA GLY A 27 -14.53 -4.69 2.40
C GLY A 27 -13.50 -5.20 1.38
N SER A 28 -12.24 -4.77 1.49
CA SER A 28 -11.14 -5.24 0.67
C SER A 28 -10.15 -6.08 1.49
N VAL A 29 -9.22 -6.73 0.80
CA VAL A 29 -8.17 -7.54 1.44
C VAL A 29 -6.79 -6.89 1.21
N PRO A 30 -5.87 -6.95 2.19
CA PRO A 30 -4.54 -6.39 2.03
C PRO A 30 -3.79 -7.04 0.87
N LEU A 31 -3.30 -6.23 -0.06
CA LEU A 31 -2.46 -6.70 -1.15
C LEU A 31 -1.14 -7.28 -0.61
N LYS A 32 -0.82 -8.51 -1.03
CA LYS A 32 0.46 -9.17 -0.70
C LYS A 32 1.67 -8.32 -1.12
N ALA A 33 1.58 -7.63 -2.26
CA ALA A 33 2.62 -6.73 -2.76
C ALA A 33 2.92 -5.59 -1.79
N VAL A 34 1.92 -5.07 -1.06
CA VAL A 34 2.14 -4.00 -0.08
C VAL A 34 2.95 -4.51 1.11
N LYS A 35 2.65 -5.72 1.60
CA LYS A 35 3.43 -6.34 2.67
C LYS A 35 4.87 -6.65 2.25
N ALA A 36 5.03 -7.19 1.05
CA ALA A 36 6.32 -7.64 0.53
C ALA A 36 7.29 -6.49 0.23
N ASN A 37 6.76 -5.32 -0.16
CA ASN A 37 7.58 -4.16 -0.53
C ASN A 37 7.62 -3.07 0.55
N LEU A 38 7.15 -3.38 1.76
CA LEU A 38 7.30 -2.51 2.91
C LEU A 38 8.64 -2.82 3.59
N THR A 39 9.51 -1.83 3.63
CA THR A 39 10.76 -1.85 4.41
C THR A 39 10.68 -0.81 5.53
N GLN A 40 11.71 -0.73 6.36
CA GLN A 40 11.73 0.21 7.49
C GLN A 40 11.66 1.66 6.99
N GLY A 41 10.48 2.27 7.09
CA GLY A 41 10.22 3.64 6.68
C GLY A 41 10.05 3.84 5.18
N ALA A 42 10.02 2.80 4.35
CA ALA A 42 9.83 2.98 2.91
C ALA A 42 8.85 1.95 2.32
N LEU A 43 8.05 2.41 1.36
CA LEU A 43 7.12 1.59 0.60
C LEU A 43 7.40 1.76 -0.89
N ASP A 44 7.78 0.69 -1.59
CA ASP A 44 8.12 0.74 -3.02
C ASP A 44 7.27 -0.23 -3.85
N LEU A 45 6.23 0.27 -4.49
CA LEU A 45 5.21 -0.56 -5.13
C LEU A 45 5.39 -0.64 -6.65
N ILE A 46 5.19 -1.86 -7.15
CA ILE A 46 4.90 -2.14 -8.56
C ILE A 46 3.38 -2.17 -8.72
N VAL A 47 2.84 -1.29 -9.56
CA VAL A 47 1.39 -1.01 -9.54
C VAL A 47 0.60 -1.58 -10.70
N ASP A 48 1.25 -2.30 -11.62
CA ASP A 48 0.61 -2.85 -12.83
C ASP A 48 -0.55 -3.81 -12.54
N HIS A 49 -0.53 -4.47 -11.38
CA HIS A 49 -1.55 -5.42 -10.96
C HIS A 49 -2.48 -4.89 -9.86
N ILE A 50 -2.34 -3.62 -9.46
CA ILE A 50 -3.21 -3.01 -8.44
C ILE A 50 -4.51 -2.57 -9.11
N LYS A 51 -5.65 -3.12 -8.65
CA LYS A 51 -6.95 -2.75 -9.21
C LYS A 51 -7.39 -1.40 -8.67
N ALA A 52 -8.25 -0.71 -9.43
CA ALA A 52 -8.82 0.58 -9.05
C ALA A 52 -9.38 0.62 -7.61
N ALA A 53 -10.09 -0.44 -7.19
CA ALA A 53 -10.66 -0.54 -5.85
C ALA A 53 -9.61 -0.67 -4.73
N ASP A 54 -8.46 -1.29 -5.02
CA ASP A 54 -7.42 -1.54 -4.02
C ASP A 54 -6.61 -0.26 -3.71
N TRP A 55 -6.69 0.76 -4.58
CA TRP A 55 -6.04 2.05 -4.35
C TRP A 55 -6.64 2.84 -3.20
N VAL A 56 -7.95 2.71 -2.94
CA VAL A 56 -8.63 3.50 -1.90
C VAL A 56 -8.05 3.26 -0.49
N PRO A 57 -7.97 2.01 0.02
CA PRO A 57 -7.38 1.76 1.35
C PRO A 57 -5.88 2.08 1.37
N LEU A 58 -5.18 1.86 0.25
CA LEU A 58 -3.74 2.10 0.13
C LEU A 58 -3.38 3.59 0.20
N LEU A 59 -4.07 4.44 -0.57
CA LEU A 59 -3.81 5.88 -0.56
C LEU A 59 -4.26 6.51 0.76
N ASN A 60 -5.34 6.01 1.36
CA ASN A 60 -5.79 6.46 2.67
C ASN A 60 -4.79 6.10 3.78
N SER A 61 -4.21 4.90 3.76
CA SER A 61 -3.18 4.52 4.74
C SER A 61 -1.94 5.39 4.58
N ILE A 62 -1.50 5.65 3.34
CA ILE A 62 -0.38 6.53 3.02
C ILE A 62 -0.64 7.96 3.55
N ARG A 63 -1.83 8.51 3.28
CA ARG A 63 -2.20 9.87 3.71
C ARG A 63 -2.12 10.09 5.22
N HIS A 64 -2.48 9.08 6.01
CA HIS A 64 -2.52 9.19 7.48
C HIS A 64 -1.23 8.70 8.14
N ASN A 65 -0.36 8.04 7.39
CA ASN A 65 0.88 7.51 7.91
C ASN A 65 1.89 8.62 8.20
N LYS A 66 2.58 8.51 9.34
CA LYS A 66 3.61 9.45 9.80
C LYS A 66 4.99 8.81 9.95
N THR A 67 5.14 7.55 9.53
CA THR A 67 6.34 6.73 9.76
C THR A 67 7.10 6.40 8.49
N LEU A 68 6.45 6.43 7.33
CA LEU A 68 7.06 6.34 6.02
C LEU A 68 7.80 7.64 5.72
N THR A 69 9.07 7.50 5.40
CA THR A 69 9.98 8.57 4.96
C THR A 69 10.15 8.58 3.44
N SER A 70 9.84 7.48 2.76
CA SER A 70 9.94 7.35 1.31
C SER A 70 8.83 6.49 0.71
N ILE A 71 8.32 6.90 -0.45
CA ILE A 71 7.30 6.17 -1.20
C ILE A 71 7.72 6.12 -2.67
N GLY A 72 7.93 4.91 -3.18
CA GLY A 72 8.15 4.62 -4.59
C GLY A 72 6.89 4.03 -5.23
N ILE A 73 6.51 4.55 -6.40
CA ILE A 73 5.44 4.00 -7.23
C ILE A 73 6.03 3.78 -8.61
N ARG A 74 6.11 2.51 -9.02
CA ARG A 74 6.74 2.08 -10.27
C ARG A 74 5.76 1.23 -11.07
N SER A 75 5.92 1.28 -12.38
CA SER A 75 5.29 0.36 -13.33
C SER A 75 6.40 -0.39 -14.05
N PHE A 76 6.25 -1.69 -14.18
CA PHE A 76 7.05 -2.57 -15.04
C PHE A 76 6.33 -2.78 -16.39
N HIS A 77 5.68 -1.75 -16.91
CA HIS A 77 5.26 -1.76 -18.31
C HIS A 77 6.51 -1.79 -19.19
N GLN A 78 6.97 -2.99 -19.52
CA GLN A 78 7.94 -3.17 -20.60
C GLN A 78 7.22 -2.71 -21.87
N GLN A 79 7.64 -1.58 -22.44
CA GLN A 79 7.40 -1.30 -23.85
C GLN A 79 8.08 -2.42 -24.65
N SER A 80 7.39 -3.55 -24.81
CA SER A 80 7.83 -4.62 -25.69
C SER A 80 7.79 -4.08 -27.12
N LEU A 81 8.95 -3.67 -27.64
CA LEU A 81 9.36 -3.88 -29.03
C LEU A 81 8.25 -3.61 -30.08
N GLY A 82 7.69 -2.40 -30.09
CA GLY A 82 6.53 -2.04 -30.93
C GLY A 82 6.76 -0.92 -31.94
N GLU A 83 7.93 -0.29 -31.98
CA GLU A 83 8.22 0.82 -32.92
C GLU A 83 9.68 0.75 -33.41
N SER A 84 9.97 -0.21 -34.28
CA SER A 84 11.04 -0.09 -35.28
C SER A 84 10.58 -0.85 -36.52
N GLY A 85 9.44 -0.39 -37.04
CA GLY A 85 8.95 -0.73 -38.37
C GLY A 85 8.95 0.53 -39.22
N LEU A 86 10.14 1.07 -39.48
CA LEU A 86 10.45 2.00 -40.57
C LEU A 86 11.88 1.73 -41.04
#